data_AF-R4Z3K1-F1
#
_entry.id   AF-R4Z3K1-F1
#
_cell.length_a   1.000
_cell.length_b   1.000
_cell.length_c   1.000
_cell.angle_alpha   90.00
_cell.angle_beta   90.00
_cell.angle_gamma   90.00
#
_symmetry.space_group_name_H-M   'P 1'
#
loop_
_entity.id
_entity.type
_entity.pdbx_description
1 polymer ?
#
loop_
_entity_poly.entity_id
_entity_poly.type
_entity_poly.pdbx_seq_one_letter_code
_entity_poly.pdbx_strand_id
1 'polypeptide(L)'
;MCEGVDQSASKQEPVAAPLADGAYDVFLVDAHADIADPARILVEVTLLEGDAKGFVLSVGCPSTEVLGPTGDPIDLLGETGVLTVVDGAPRFRLDR
;
A
#
# COMPACT_ATOMS: atom_id res chain seq x y z
N MET A 1 37.06 -14.74 -7.02
CA MET A 1 35.79 -15.05 -6.33
C MET A 1 35.39 -13.76 -5.63
N CYS A 2 34.52 -12.97 -6.25
CA CYS A 2 34.02 -11.74 -5.62
C CYS A 2 32.62 -12.05 -5.10
N GLU A 3 32.51 -12.33 -3.80
CA GLU A 3 31.24 -12.34 -3.07
C GLU A 3 31.12 -11.02 -2.33
N GLY A 4 29.95 -10.39 -2.43
CA GLY A 4 29.67 -9.13 -1.76
C GLY A 4 28.59 -8.32 -2.47
N VAL A 5 27.34 -8.79 -2.43
CA VAL A 5 26.19 -7.89 -2.48
C VAL A 5 25.43 -8.07 -1.18
N ASP A 6 25.78 -7.19 -0.24
CA ASP A 6 25.02 -6.90 0.95
C ASP A 6 23.68 -6.31 0.49
N GLN A 7 22.64 -7.16 0.45
CA GLN A 7 21.26 -6.68 0.32
C GLN A 7 20.89 -6.04 1.66
N SER A 8 21.31 -4.80 1.83
CA SER A 8 20.75 -3.90 2.82
C SER A 8 19.27 -3.76 2.51
N ALA A 9 18.47 -4.59 3.18
CA ALA A 9 17.03 -4.49 3.22
C ALA A 9 16.69 -3.10 3.76
N SER A 10 16.37 -2.18 2.85
CA SER A 10 15.80 -0.88 3.17
C SER A 10 14.57 -1.14 4.03
N LYS A 11 14.69 -0.90 5.33
CA LYS A 11 13.54 -0.71 6.21
C LYS A 11 12.77 0.48 5.65
N GLN A 12 11.79 0.22 4.80
CA GLN A 12 10.78 1.21 4.45
C GLN A 12 9.94 1.41 5.71
N GLU A 13 10.38 2.37 6.54
CA GLU A 13 9.47 2.98 7.52
C GLU A 13 8.24 3.46 6.75
N PRO A 14 7.02 3.22 7.24
CA PRO A 14 5.81 3.65 6.56
C PRO A 14 5.85 5.19 6.50
N VAL A 15 6.26 5.70 5.34
CA VAL A 15 6.26 7.12 5.04
C VAL A 15 4.82 7.57 5.18
N ALA A 16 4.56 8.43 6.18
CA ALA A 16 3.38 9.27 6.18
C ALA A 16 3.28 9.87 4.78
N ALA A 17 2.26 9.47 4.02
CA ALA A 17 2.20 9.78 2.60
C ALA A 17 2.33 11.30 2.45
N PRO A 18 3.23 11.82 1.60
CA PRO A 18 3.42 13.27 1.42
C PRO A 18 2.25 13.94 0.70
N LEU A 19 1.07 13.33 0.75
CA LEU A 19 -0.16 13.83 0.18
C LEU A 19 -0.86 14.75 1.16
N ALA A 20 -1.49 15.78 0.59
CA ALA A 20 -2.45 16.59 1.31
C ALA A 20 -3.63 15.71 1.75
N ASP A 21 -4.37 16.20 2.73
CA ASP A 21 -5.63 15.58 3.11
C ASP A 21 -6.61 15.62 1.93
N GLY A 22 -7.28 14.51 1.67
CA GLY A 22 -8.12 14.36 0.48
C GLY A 22 -8.45 12.91 0.17
N ALA A 23 -9.22 12.71 -0.90
CA ALA A 23 -9.55 11.39 -1.44
C ALA A 23 -8.91 11.23 -2.83
N TYR A 24 -8.35 10.06 -3.08
CA TYR A 24 -7.59 9.76 -4.28
C TYR A 24 -8.01 8.40 -4.83
N ASP A 25 -8.34 8.37 -6.12
CA ASP A 25 -8.56 7.11 -6.82
C ASP A 25 -7.21 6.43 -7.06
N VAL A 26 -7.16 5.14 -6.73
CA VAL A 26 -5.93 4.35 -6.81
C VAL A 26 -6.12 3.00 -7.47
N PHE A 27 -5.02 2.47 -7.99
CA PHE A 27 -4.92 1.13 -8.57
C PHE A 27 -3.84 0.31 -7.86
N LEU A 28 -4.15 -0.94 -7.52
CA LEU A 28 -3.27 -1.82 -6.75
C LEU A 28 -2.30 -2.54 -7.69
N VAL A 29 -1.01 -2.37 -7.44
CA VAL A 29 0.08 -2.95 -8.25
C VAL A 29 0.87 -4.02 -7.51
N ASP A 30 0.92 -3.96 -6.18
CA ASP A 30 1.50 -4.99 -5.33
C ASP A 30 0.73 -5.11 -4.01
N ALA A 31 0.76 -6.30 -3.40
CA ALA A 31 0.17 -6.56 -2.10
C ALA A 31 0.84 -7.74 -1.42
N HIS A 32 1.29 -7.56 -0.19
CA HIS A 32 1.93 -8.61 0.59
C HIS A 32 1.71 -8.43 2.09
N ALA A 33 1.80 -9.51 2.87
CA ALA A 33 1.72 -9.42 4.32
C ALA A 33 2.96 -8.71 4.89
N ASP A 34 2.75 -7.88 5.92
CA ASP A 34 3.85 -7.25 6.63
C ASP A 34 4.65 -8.31 7.40
N ILE A 35 5.98 -8.33 7.20
CA ILE A 35 6.89 -9.28 7.83
C ILE A 35 6.93 -9.09 9.35
N ALA A 36 6.74 -7.87 9.83
CA ALA A 36 6.74 -7.53 11.25
C ALA A 36 5.37 -7.75 11.91
N ASP A 37 4.27 -7.64 11.16
CA ASP A 37 2.90 -7.82 11.66
C ASP A 37 2.00 -8.51 10.61
N PRO A 38 1.81 -9.85 10.68
CA PRO A 38 1.00 -10.57 9.70
C PRO A 38 -0.50 -10.23 9.76
N ALA A 39 -0.96 -9.47 10.76
CA ALA A 39 -2.32 -8.91 10.78
C ALA A 39 -2.46 -7.68 9.86
N ARG A 40 -1.38 -7.23 9.23
CA ARG A 40 -1.36 -6.12 8.27
C ARG A 40 -0.92 -6.58 6.90
N ILE A 41 -1.51 -5.96 5.89
CA ILE A 41 -1.12 -6.07 4.50
C ILE A 41 -0.52 -4.72 4.07
N LEU A 42 0.66 -4.78 3.47
CA LEU A 42 1.25 -3.67 2.76
C LEU A 42 0.75 -3.75 1.32
N VAL A 43 0.07 -2.70 0.86
CA VAL A 43 -0.35 -2.56 -0.53
C VAL A 43 0.44 -1.45 -1.19
N GLU A 44 0.86 -1.66 -2.42
CA GLU A 44 1.37 -0.61 -3.28
C GLU A 44 0.26 -0.12 -4.20
N VAL A 45 -0.03 1.18 -4.09
CA VAL A 45 -1.12 1.82 -4.80
C VAL A 45 -0.59 2.92 -5.70
N THR A 46 -1.06 2.95 -6.95
CA THR A 46 -0.76 4.01 -7.91
C THR A 46 -1.90 5.01 -7.93
N LEU A 47 -1.60 6.30 -7.76
CA LEU A 47 -2.60 7.37 -7.88
C LEU A 47 -3.02 7.57 -9.34
N LEU A 48 -4.33 7.56 -9.59
CA LEU A 48 -4.89 7.61 -10.94
C LEU A 48 -5.14 9.04 -11.43
N GLU A 49 -5.30 9.99 -10.52
CA GLU A 49 -5.69 11.37 -10.83
C GLU A 49 -4.96 12.41 -9.97
N GLY A 50 -5.17 13.69 -10.29
CA GLY A 50 -4.60 14.83 -9.57
C GLY A 50 -3.12 15.09 -9.86
N ASP A 51 -2.53 16.03 -9.13
CA ASP A 51 -1.14 16.47 -9.32
C ASP A 51 -0.12 15.37 -9.02
N ALA A 52 -0.50 14.40 -8.19
CA ALA A 52 0.31 13.24 -7.82
C ALA A 52 0.01 11.99 -8.68
N LYS A 53 -0.68 12.15 -9.82
CA LYS A 53 -0.97 11.03 -10.73
C LYS A 53 0.30 10.27 -11.12
N GLY A 54 0.24 8.95 -11.03
CA GLY A 54 1.36 8.05 -11.36
C GLY A 54 2.37 7.85 -10.23
N PHE A 55 2.19 8.51 -9.08
CA PHE A 55 2.99 8.18 -7.89
C PHE A 55 2.51 6.86 -7.30
N VAL A 56 3.48 6.04 -6.87
CA VAL A 56 3.25 4.78 -6.17
C VAL A 56 3.52 4.98 -4.68
N LEU A 57 2.60 4.51 -3.84
CA LEU A 57 2.67 4.63 -2.39
C LEU A 57 2.48 3.27 -1.73
N SER A 58 3.25 3.00 -0.70
CA SER A 58 3.05 1.83 0.16
C SER A 58 2.13 2.20 1.33
N VAL A 59 1.02 1.49 1.48
CA VAL A 59 0.01 1.74 2.52
C VAL A 59 -0.23 0.47 3.34
N GLY A 60 -0.05 0.57 4.66
CA GLY A 60 -0.28 -0.54 5.58
C GLY A 60 -1.71 -0.57 6.11
N CYS A 61 -2.46 -1.62 5.76
CA CYS A 61 -3.87 -1.78 6.12
C CYS A 61 -4.08 -3.02 7.00
N PRO A 62 -5.09 -3.04 7.89
CA PRO A 62 -5.48 -4.27 8.58
C PRO A 62 -5.96 -5.32 7.56
N SER A 63 -5.42 -6.55 7.64
CA SER A 63 -5.74 -7.63 6.69
C SER A 63 -7.23 -7.95 6.63
N THR A 64 -7.89 -7.92 7.78
CA THR A 64 -9.34 -8.18 7.91
C THR A 64 -10.22 -7.17 7.18
N GLU A 65 -9.78 -5.92 7.02
CA GLU A 65 -10.54 -4.88 6.33
C GLU A 65 -10.42 -4.98 4.80
N VAL A 66 -9.30 -5.50 4.30
CA VAL A 66 -8.99 -5.53 2.87
C VAL A 66 -9.29 -6.91 2.26
N LEU A 67 -8.81 -7.99 2.87
CA LEU A 67 -8.93 -9.36 2.34
C LEU A 67 -10.10 -10.16 2.91
N GLY A 68 -10.64 -9.77 4.06
CA GLY A 68 -11.55 -10.62 4.81
C GLY A 68 -10.84 -11.83 5.45
N PRO A 69 -11.57 -12.83 5.98
CA PRO A 69 -11.01 -13.87 6.84
C PRO A 69 -10.13 -14.92 6.14
N THR A 70 -10.21 -15.03 4.81
CA THR A 70 -9.49 -16.06 4.03
C THR A 70 -8.91 -15.53 2.71
N GLY A 71 -8.91 -14.23 2.47
CA GLY A 71 -8.42 -13.66 1.21
C GLY A 71 -6.89 -13.72 1.13
N ASP A 72 -6.38 -13.93 -0.09
CA ASP A 72 -4.94 -13.90 -0.37
C ASP A 72 -4.55 -12.49 -0.87
N PRO A 73 -3.43 -11.89 -0.41
CA PRO A 73 -2.96 -10.61 -0.92
C PRO A 73 -2.91 -10.51 -2.45
N ILE A 74 -2.63 -11.62 -3.14
CA ILE A 74 -2.57 -11.65 -4.60
C ILE A 74 -3.93 -11.32 -5.25
N ASP A 75 -5.04 -11.56 -4.57
CA ASP A 75 -6.39 -11.27 -5.06
C ASP A 75 -6.67 -9.77 -5.14
N LEU A 76 -5.83 -8.93 -4.54
CA LEU A 76 -5.94 -7.48 -4.56
C LEU A 76 -5.31 -6.85 -5.80
N LEU A 77 -4.46 -7.59 -6.52
CA LEU A 77 -3.73 -7.06 -7.65
C LEU A 77 -4.68 -6.77 -8.81
N GLY A 78 -4.61 -5.56 -9.35
CA GLY A 78 -5.49 -5.11 -10.41
C GLY A 78 -6.80 -4.48 -9.93
N GLU A 79 -7.07 -4.51 -8.62
CA GLU A 79 -8.25 -3.87 -8.06
C GLU A 79 -8.06 -2.35 -7.96
N THR A 80 -9.18 -1.64 -8.05
CA THR A 80 -9.24 -0.19 -7.82
C THR A 80 -9.83 0.13 -6.46
N GLY A 81 -9.47 1.28 -5.91
CA GLY A 81 -10.04 1.74 -4.66
C GLY A 81 -9.80 3.21 -4.41
N VAL A 82 -10.17 3.64 -3.21
CA VAL A 82 -10.03 5.02 -2.76
C VAL A 82 -9.05 5.06 -1.59
N LEU A 83 -8.01 5.87 -1.74
CA LEU A 83 -7.11 6.27 -0.66
C LEU A 83 -7.61 7.60 -0.08
N THR A 84 -7.98 7.61 1.19
CA THR A 84 -8.33 8.84 1.92
C THR A 84 -7.21 9.20 2.87
N VAL A 85 -6.71 10.43 2.80
CA VAL A 85 -5.74 10.98 3.76
C VAL A 85 -6.47 11.97 4.66
N VAL A 86 -6.40 11.77 5.97
CA VAL A 86 -7.00 12.66 6.98
C VAL A 86 -5.97 12.89 8.07
N ASP A 87 -5.65 14.16 8.37
CA ASP A 87 -4.60 14.54 9.31
C ASP A 87 -3.25 13.87 8.98
N GLY A 88 -2.94 13.71 7.69
CA GLY A 88 -1.75 13.01 7.19
C GLY A 88 -1.75 11.48 7.38
N ALA A 89 -2.85 10.89 7.85
CA ALA A 89 -2.98 9.45 8.03
C ALA A 89 -3.73 8.82 6.83
N PRO A 90 -3.06 7.96 6.02
CA PRO A 90 -3.70 7.28 4.90
C PRO A 90 -4.63 6.15 5.37
N ARG A 91 -5.79 6.05 4.73
CA ARG A 91 -6.78 4.97 4.88
C ARG A 91 -7.21 4.51 3.50
N PHE A 92 -7.01 3.24 3.21
CA PHE A 92 -7.36 2.66 1.92
C PHE A 92 -8.65 1.85 2.01
N ARG A 93 -9.47 1.91 0.96
CA ARG A 93 -10.70 1.13 0.81
C ARG A 93 -10.86 0.67 -0.64
N LEU A 94 -11.17 -0.61 -0.84
CA LEU A 94 -11.52 -1.18 -2.15
C LEU A 94 -12.90 -0.71 -2.63
N ASP A 95 -13.03 -0.54 -3.95
CA ASP A 95 -14.30 -0.31 -4.63
C ASP A 95 -14.93 -1.69 -4.95
N ARG A 96 -15.86 -2.15 -4.11
CA ARG A 96 -16.50 -3.46 -4.21
C ARG A 96 -17.92 -3.42 -3.66
#